data_AF-J2K6K2-F1
#
_entry.id   AF-J2K6K2-F1
#
_cell.length_a   1.000
_cell.length_b   1.000
_cell.length_c   1.000
_cell.angle_alpha   90.00
_cell.angle_beta   90.00
_cell.angle_gamma   90.00
#
_symmetry.space_group_name_H-M   'P 1'
#
loop_
_entity.id
_entity.type
_entity.pdbx_description
1 polymer ?
#
loop_
_entity_poly.entity_id
_entity_poly.type
_entity_poly.pdbx_seq_one_letter_code
_entity_poly.pdbx_strand_id
1 'polypeptide(L)' 'KIFPADALGQNYIKSVQPVFPGMNFMPTGGINADIEDITEWLKGGAIAVGLGSSLIKKELTAEQLTEKVKKLLQQLNQN' A
#
# COMPACT_ATOMS: atom_id res chain seq x y z
N LYS A 1 -2.25 11.92 -2.15
CA LYS A 1 -2.71 10.63 -2.75
C LYS A 1 -2.23 10.56 -4.18
N ILE A 2 -1.65 9.44 -4.60
CA ILE A 2 -1.22 9.17 -5.98
C ILE A 2 -2.03 7.99 -6.51
N PHE A 3 -2.65 8.13 -7.68
CA PHE A 3 -3.48 7.11 -8.28
C PHE A 3 -3.50 7.28 -9.82
N PRO A 4 -3.45 6.19 -10.60
CA PRO A 4 -3.21 4.80 -10.20
C PRO A 4 -1.70 4.52 -10.00
N ALA A 5 -1.34 3.83 -8.91
CA ALA A 5 0.06 3.69 -8.50
C ALA A 5 0.84 2.68 -9.36
N ASP A 6 0.23 1.57 -9.74
CA ASP A 6 0.82 0.55 -10.63
C ASP A 6 1.30 1.11 -11.97
N ALA A 7 0.53 2.03 -12.58
CA ALA A 7 0.90 2.67 -13.83
C ALA A 7 2.14 3.57 -13.72
N LEU A 8 2.39 4.15 -12.53
CA LEU A 8 3.53 5.03 -12.27
C LEU A 8 4.76 4.24 -11.78
N GLY A 9 4.54 3.09 -11.15
CA GLY A 9 5.56 2.25 -10.58
C GLY A 9 6.11 2.72 -9.23
N GLN A 10 6.71 1.80 -8.49
CA GLN A 10 7.17 2.01 -7.10
C GLN A 10 8.24 3.11 -6.95
N ASN A 11 9.04 3.36 -7.99
CA ASN A 11 10.07 4.39 -7.95
C ASN A 11 9.53 5.82 -8.10
N TYR A 12 8.27 5.99 -8.53
CA TYR A 12 7.71 7.31 -8.82
C TYR A 12 7.72 8.24 -7.60
N ILE A 13 7.37 7.72 -6.42
CA ILE A 13 7.34 8.50 -5.18
C ILE A 13 8.74 9.02 -4.85
N LYS A 14 9.75 8.14 -4.88
CA LYS A 14 11.15 8.51 -4.64
C LYS A 14 11.63 9.60 -5.60
N SER A 15 11.21 9.57 -6.86
CA SER A 15 11.56 10.58 -7.86
C SER A 15 10.85 11.91 -7.67
N VAL A 16 9.59 11.90 -7.22
CA VAL A 16 8.78 13.13 -7.11
C VAL A 16 8.96 13.85 -5.77
N GLN A 17 9.33 13.12 -4.72
CA GLN A 17 9.46 13.66 -3.37
C GLN A 17 10.39 14.89 -3.25
N PRO A 18 11.56 14.96 -3.93
CA PRO A 18 12.42 16.15 -3.89
C PRO A 18 11.78 17.42 -4.46
N VAL A 19 10.80 17.28 -5.36
CA VAL A 19 10.08 18.42 -5.98
C VAL A 19 9.04 19.00 -5.02
N PHE A 20 8.56 18.21 -4.06
CA PHE A 20 7.51 18.58 -3.12
C PHE A 20 7.98 18.42 -1.66
N PRO A 21 8.88 19.31 -1.19
CA PRO A 21 9.44 19.20 0.15
C PRO A 21 8.34 19.24 1.23
N GLY A 22 8.40 18.30 2.17
CA GLY A 22 7.44 18.18 3.28
C GLY A 22 6.07 17.59 2.90
N MET A 23 5.83 17.24 1.63
CA MET A 23 4.59 16.61 1.23
C MET A 23 4.63 15.09 1.43
N ASN A 24 3.54 14.57 2.00
CA ASN A 24 3.36 13.14 2.21
C ASN A 24 2.61 12.50 1.04
N PHE A 25 3.02 11.29 0.68
CA PHE A 25 2.44 10.53 -0.42
C PHE A 25 1.84 9.21 0.06
N MET A 26 0.67 8.90 -0.51
CA MET A 26 -0.05 7.65 -0.31
C MET A 26 -0.44 7.12 -1.69
N PRO A 27 0.28 6.11 -2.24
CA PRO A 27 -0.10 5.45 -3.48
C PRO A 27 -1.38 4.62 -3.29
N THR A 28 -2.16 4.50 -4.34
CA THR A 28 -3.40 3.73 -4.37
C THR A 28 -3.62 3.21 -5.80
N GLY A 29 -4.19 2.01 -5.93
CA GLY A 29 -4.48 1.39 -7.23
C GLY A 29 -3.36 0.45 -7.67
N GLY A 30 -3.69 -0.84 -7.83
CA GLY A 30 -2.76 -1.88 -8.24
C GLY A 30 -1.75 -2.34 -7.19
N ILE A 31 -1.95 -1.99 -5.92
CA ILE A 31 -1.11 -2.44 -4.80
C ILE A 31 -1.67 -3.74 -4.23
N ASN A 32 -0.83 -4.76 -4.07
CA ASN A 32 -1.19 -6.04 -3.50
C ASN A 32 -1.29 -5.99 -1.96
N ALA A 33 -2.14 -6.85 -1.40
CA ALA A 33 -2.40 -6.90 0.04
C ALA A 33 -1.52 -7.97 0.71
N ASP A 34 -0.21 -7.87 0.48
CA ASP A 34 0.85 -8.70 1.05
C ASP A 34 1.98 -7.82 1.59
N ILE A 35 2.88 -8.41 2.38
CA ILE A 35 3.91 -7.65 3.10
C ILE A 35 4.91 -7.07 2.10
N GLU A 36 5.29 -7.88 1.13
CA GLU A 36 6.38 -7.60 0.18
C GLU A 36 6.08 -6.32 -0.60
N ASP A 37 4.93 -6.25 -1.28
CA ASP A 37 4.56 -5.09 -2.10
C ASP A 37 4.34 -3.85 -1.21
N ILE A 38 3.62 -3.99 -0.09
CA ILE A 38 3.40 -2.88 0.85
C ILE A 38 4.74 -2.31 1.34
N THR A 39 5.67 -3.18 1.70
CA THR A 39 7.00 -2.78 2.20
C THR A 39 7.81 -2.06 1.13
N GLU A 40 7.71 -2.47 -0.13
CA GLU A 40 8.38 -1.79 -1.24
C GLU A 40 7.86 -0.36 -1.43
N TRP A 41 6.55 -0.14 -1.36
CA TRP A 41 5.98 1.22 -1.41
C TRP A 41 6.43 2.10 -0.24
N LEU A 42 6.45 1.54 0.97
CA LEU A 42 6.91 2.27 2.17
C LEU A 42 8.39 2.62 2.08
N LYS A 43 9.24 1.67 1.65
CA LYS A 43 10.67 1.92 1.37
C LYS A 43 10.88 2.96 0.25
N GLY A 44 9.93 3.06 -0.68
CA GLY A 44 9.89 4.07 -1.73
C GLY A 44 9.54 5.49 -1.25
N GLY A 45 9.30 5.69 0.05
CA GLY A 45 8.97 6.98 0.65
C GLY A 45 7.48 7.25 0.82
N ALA A 46 6.62 6.27 0.53
CA ALA A 46 5.20 6.38 0.89
C ALA A 46 5.03 6.33 2.41
N ILE A 47 4.11 7.14 2.94
CA ILE A 47 3.78 7.11 4.37
C ILE A 47 2.67 6.11 4.72
N ALA A 48 1.93 5.66 3.70
CA ALA A 48 0.81 4.73 3.80
C ALA A 48 0.50 4.20 2.40
N VAL A 49 -0.23 3.09 2.29
CA VAL A 49 -0.74 2.58 1.01
C VAL A 49 -2.26 2.45 1.05
N GLY A 50 -2.91 2.71 -0.09
CA GLY A 50 -4.34 2.49 -0.26
C GLY A 50 -4.62 1.13 -0.88
N LEU A 51 -5.15 0.19 -0.10
CA LEU A 51 -5.56 -1.13 -0.57
C LEU A 51 -7.03 -1.15 -0.99
N GLY A 52 -7.31 -1.70 -2.16
CA GLY A 52 -8.66 -1.81 -2.73
C GLY A 52 -9.04 -3.26 -2.99
N SER A 53 -9.23 -3.60 -4.27
CA SER A 53 -9.63 -4.93 -4.74
C SER A 53 -8.63 -6.06 -4.44
N SER A 54 -7.39 -5.74 -4.07
CA SER A 54 -6.41 -6.72 -3.57
C SER A 54 -6.75 -7.19 -2.15
N LEU A 55 -7.28 -6.29 -1.31
CA LEU A 55 -7.69 -6.58 0.05
C LEU A 55 -9.13 -7.09 0.12
N ILE A 56 -10.07 -6.32 -0.45
CA ILE A 56 -11.51 -6.59 -0.43
C ILE A 56 -11.87 -7.44 -1.66
N LYS A 57 -12.22 -8.70 -1.43
CA LYS A 57 -12.69 -9.65 -2.45
C LYS A 57 -14.18 -9.92 -2.22
N LYS A 58 -14.95 -10.07 -3.30
CA LYS A 58 -16.42 -10.25 -3.22
C LYS A 58 -16.81 -11.53 -2.48
N GLU A 59 -15.91 -12.51 -2.48
CA GLU A 59 -16.11 -13.84 -1.92
C GLU A 59 -15.78 -13.91 -0.42
N LEU A 60 -15.19 -12.86 0.16
CA LEU A 60 -14.81 -12.85 1.58
C LEU A 60 -15.98 -12.36 2.45
N THR A 61 -16.24 -13.08 3.54
CA THR A 61 -17.11 -12.57 4.62
C THR A 61 -16.39 -11.48 5.42
N ALA A 62 -17.14 -10.74 6.26
CA ALA A 62 -16.59 -9.73 7.14
C ALA A 62 -15.57 -10.31 8.14
N GLU A 63 -15.82 -11.52 8.64
CA GLU A 63 -14.93 -12.24 9.56
C GLU A 63 -13.63 -12.64 8.85
N GLN A 64 -13.74 -13.18 7.64
CA GLN A 64 -12.56 -13.56 6.85
C GLN A 64 -11.71 -12.34 6.47
N LEU A 65 -12.35 -11.23 6.11
CA LEU A 65 -11.66 -9.96 5.87
C LEU A 65 -10.97 -9.44 7.13
N THR A 66 -11.64 -9.51 8.28
CA THR A 66 -11.08 -9.11 9.58
C THR A 66 -9.84 -9.93 9.91
N GLU A 67 -9.90 -11.26 9.78
CA GLU A 67 -8.76 -12.14 10.03
C GLU A 67 -7.61 -11.90 9.04
N LYS A 68 -7.91 -11.64 7.76
CA LYS A 68 -6.90 -11.25 6.77
C LYS A 68 -6.19 -9.96 7.17
N VAL A 69 -6.94 -8.92 7.57
CA VAL A 69 -6.37 -7.64 8.01
C VAL A 69 -5.53 -7.81 9.29
N LYS A 70 -6.02 -8.57 10.28
CA LYS A 70 -5.25 -8.86 11.50
C LYS A 70 -3.91 -9.51 11.19
N LYS A 71 -3.90 -10.54 10.33
CA LYS A 71 -2.67 -11.24 9.92
C LYS A 71 -1.69 -10.28 9.22
N LEU A 72 -2.19 -9.48 8.28
CA LEU A 72 -1.37 -8.52 7.56
C LEU A 72 -0.76 -7.47 8.51
N LEU A 73 -1.53 -6.94 9.45
CA LEU A 73 -1.03 -5.99 10.45
C LEU A 73 -0.02 -6.61 11.41
N GLN A 74 -0.26 -7.85 11.86
CA GLN A 74 0.72 -8.58 12.70
C GLN A 74 2.04 -8.75 11.99
N GLN A 75 2.00 -9.12 10.71
CA GLN A 75 3.19 -9.30 9.89
C GLN A 75 3.95 -7.99 9.63
N LEU A 76 3.23 -6.88 9.37
CA LEU A 76 3.84 -5.57 9.17
C LEU A 76 4.51 -5.02 10.43
N ASN A 77 3.95 -5.31 11.61
CA ASN A 77 4.47 -4.82 12.90
C ASN A 77 5.65 -5.65 13.46
N GLN A 78 5.99 -6.79 12.83
CA GLN A 78 7.10 -7.66 13.25
C GLN A 78 8.43 -7.35 12.52
N ASN A 79 8.43 -6.41 11.59
CA ASN A 79 9.59 -5.93 10.82
C ASN A 79 9.92 -4.48 11.19
#